data_AF-A0A2V5T5Y0-F1
#
_entry.id   AF-A0A2V5T5Y0-F1
#
_cell.length_a   1.000
_cell.length_b   1.000
_cell.length_c   1.000
_cell.angle_alpha   90.00
_cell.angle_beta   90.00
_cell.angle_gamma   90.00
#
_symmetry.space_group_name_H-M   'P 1'
#
loop_
_entity.id
_entity.type
_entity.pdbx_description
1 polymer ?
#
loop_
_entity_poly.entity_id
_entity_poly.type
_entity_poly.pdbx_seq_one_letter_code
_entity_poly.pdbx_strand_id
1 'polypeptide(L)'
;MLGHEGLGLDLDDLPMFAEITRLLGVRRVISRIEPLTPLPDLGGRFDLITAFMICFNNHKQPNLWDVPEWEFFLDDLAKYLAPRGRVWLELNREYDGTFYTRALREFFALRGAKIDEHKIIFNSDLGVPASAFPVGR
;
A
#
# COMPACT_ATOMS: atom_id res chain seq x y z
N MET A 1 4.96 -9.00 24.40
CA MET A 1 4.42 -8.61 23.09
C MET A 1 3.35 -7.55 23.32
N LEU A 2 3.24 -6.55 22.45
CA LEU A 2 2.32 -5.42 22.60
C LEU A 2 0.84 -5.77 22.30
N GLY A 3 0.50 -7.06 22.20
CA GLY A 3 -0.89 -7.55 22.06
C GLY A 3 -1.47 -7.57 20.64
N HIS A 4 -0.69 -7.17 19.62
CA HIS A 4 -1.16 -7.17 18.23
C HIS A 4 -0.97 -8.54 17.56
N GLU A 5 -1.93 -8.93 16.72
CA GLU A 5 -1.82 -10.06 15.79
C GLU A 5 -1.50 -9.53 14.39
N GLY A 6 -0.42 -10.04 13.78
CA GLY A 6 0.08 -9.53 12.50
C GLY A 6 0.11 -10.58 11.40
N LEU A 7 0.04 -10.10 10.16
CA LEU A 7 0.30 -10.85 8.94
C LEU A 7 1.25 -10.03 8.06
N GLY A 8 2.34 -10.63 7.61
CA GLY A 8 3.20 -10.07 6.57
C GLY A 8 2.78 -10.55 5.17
N LEU A 9 3.04 -9.72 4.16
CA LEU A 9 3.07 -10.14 2.75
C LEU A 9 4.49 -9.84 2.26
N ASP A 10 5.17 -10.85 1.74
CA ASP A 10 6.57 -10.72 1.31
C ASP A 10 6.91 -11.71 0.17
N LEU A 11 8.09 -11.55 -0.41
CA LEU A 11 8.73 -12.50 -1.29
C LEU A 11 9.48 -13.57 -0.47
N ASP A 12 9.83 -14.68 -1.09
CA ASP A 12 10.66 -15.74 -0.48
C ASP A 12 12.03 -15.88 -1.14
N ASP A 13 12.49 -14.80 -1.80
CA ASP A 13 13.71 -14.81 -2.61
C ASP A 13 14.98 -14.91 -1.75
N LEU A 14 14.93 -14.46 -0.49
CA LEU A 14 16.07 -14.45 0.44
C LEU A 14 15.78 -15.33 1.67
N PRO A 15 16.50 -16.47 1.84
CA PRO A 15 16.26 -17.40 2.94
C PRO A 15 16.30 -16.78 4.34
N MET A 16 17.12 -15.74 4.52
CA MET A 16 17.23 -15.01 5.78
C MET A 16 15.88 -14.46 6.28
N PHE A 17 15.02 -13.93 5.40
CA PHE A 17 13.70 -13.41 5.81
C PHE A 17 12.75 -14.54 6.22
N ALA A 18 12.82 -15.69 5.54
CA ALA A 18 12.08 -16.88 5.92
C ALA A 18 12.46 -17.38 7.32
N GLU A 19 13.76 -17.45 7.59
CA GLU A 19 14.28 -17.91 8.87
C GLU A 19 13.92 -16.97 10.03
N ILE A 20 14.08 -15.65 9.82
CA ILE A 20 13.78 -14.64 10.85
C ILE A 20 12.28 -14.59 11.14
N THR A 21 11.41 -14.57 10.13
CA THR A 21 9.95 -14.54 10.34
C THR A 21 9.47 -15.80 11.07
N ARG A 22 10.02 -16.98 10.74
CA ARG A 22 9.76 -18.22 11.47
C ARG A 22 10.22 -18.14 12.92
N LEU A 23 11.43 -17.64 13.17
CA LEU A 23 11.98 -17.50 14.53
C LEU A 23 11.14 -16.54 15.39
N LEU A 24 10.65 -15.45 14.79
CA LEU A 24 9.81 -14.45 15.46
C LEU A 24 8.33 -14.87 15.56
N GLY A 25 7.93 -15.99 14.95
CA GLY A 25 6.54 -16.44 14.93
C GLY A 25 5.61 -15.55 14.11
N VAL A 26 6.15 -14.80 13.14
CA VAL A 26 5.38 -13.90 12.28
C VAL A 26 4.78 -14.70 11.13
N ARG A 27 3.45 -14.68 11.00
CA ARG A 27 2.76 -15.27 9.84
C ARG A 27 3.05 -14.44 8.59
N ARG A 28 3.21 -15.11 7.46
CA ARG A 28 3.45 -14.46 6.16
C ARG A 28 2.69 -15.13 5.02
N VAL A 29 2.20 -14.34 4.09
CA VAL A 29 1.75 -14.78 2.76
C VAL A 29 2.89 -14.50 1.78
N ILE A 30 3.30 -15.52 1.04
CA ILE A 30 4.34 -15.37 0.00
C ILE A 30 3.66 -14.96 -1.30
N SER A 31 3.83 -13.71 -1.68
CA SER A 31 3.27 -13.16 -2.92
C SER A 31 4.01 -11.90 -3.33
N ARG A 32 4.03 -11.64 -4.64
CA ARG A 32 4.46 -10.36 -5.19
C ARG A 32 3.24 -9.44 -5.33
N ILE A 33 3.42 -8.17 -5.03
CA ILE A 33 2.47 -7.12 -5.42
C ILE A 33 2.88 -6.69 -6.83
N GLU A 34 1.97 -6.82 -7.78
CA GLU A 34 2.17 -6.46 -9.19
C GLU A 34 1.13 -5.41 -9.61
N PRO A 35 1.47 -4.52 -10.57
CA PRO A 35 0.52 -3.51 -11.05
C PRO A 35 -0.75 -4.19 -11.58
N LEU A 36 -1.90 -3.60 -11.25
CA LEU A 36 -3.21 -4.03 -11.77
C LEU A 36 -3.55 -5.51 -11.51
N THR A 37 -2.94 -6.10 -10.47
CA THR A 37 -3.12 -7.50 -10.10
C THR A 37 -3.69 -7.57 -8.67
N PRO A 38 -4.79 -8.32 -8.43
CA PRO A 38 -5.35 -8.44 -7.09
C PRO A 38 -4.34 -9.01 -6.10
N LEU A 39 -4.39 -8.53 -4.86
CA LEU A 39 -3.69 -9.12 -3.73
C LEU A 39 -4.15 -10.56 -3.50
N PRO A 40 -3.26 -11.44 -2.99
CA PRO A 40 -3.64 -12.77 -2.58
C PRO A 40 -4.67 -12.70 -1.45
N ASP A 41 -5.39 -13.80 -1.20
CA ASP A 41 -6.25 -13.89 -0.04
C ASP A 41 -5.43 -13.76 1.25
N LEU A 42 -5.70 -12.71 2.03
CA LEU A 42 -5.04 -12.41 3.30
C LEU A 42 -5.79 -12.99 4.51
N GLY A 43 -6.91 -13.68 4.29
CA GLY A 43 -7.65 -14.42 5.32
C GLY A 43 -8.45 -13.55 6.29
N GLY A 44 -8.56 -12.24 6.06
CA GLY A 44 -9.33 -11.35 6.93
C GLY A 44 -9.18 -9.87 6.63
N ARG A 45 -9.77 -9.06 7.52
CA ARG A 45 -9.67 -7.60 7.49
C ARG A 45 -8.77 -7.12 8.64
N PHE A 46 -8.12 -5.97 8.44
CA PHE A 46 -7.12 -5.42 9.35
C PHE A 46 -7.52 -4.03 9.84
N ASP A 47 -7.31 -3.75 11.12
CA ASP A 47 -7.47 -2.41 11.70
C ASP A 47 -6.33 -1.47 11.29
N LEU A 48 -5.18 -2.04 10.90
CA LEU A 48 -4.01 -1.30 10.46
C LEU A 48 -3.30 -2.07 9.34
N ILE A 49 -3.10 -1.40 8.21
CA ILE A 49 -2.29 -1.88 7.10
C ILE A 49 -1.13 -0.91 6.92
N THR A 50 0.09 -1.42 6.91
CA THR A 50 1.31 -0.61 6.80
C THR A 50 2.21 -1.14 5.70
N ALA A 51 2.81 -0.23 4.91
CA ALA A 51 3.94 -0.55 4.04
C ALA A 51 4.96 0.58 4.13
N PHE A 52 6.20 0.22 4.46
CA PHE A 52 7.31 1.15 4.65
C PHE A 52 8.33 0.98 3.54
N MET A 53 8.94 2.10 3.10
CA MET A 53 9.96 2.09 2.05
C MET A 53 9.49 1.27 0.83
N ILE A 54 8.31 1.62 0.31
CA ILE A 54 7.68 0.90 -0.79
C ILE A 54 8.61 0.87 -2.01
N CYS A 55 8.83 -0.34 -2.54
CA CYS A 55 9.56 -0.59 -3.77
C CYS A 55 8.74 -1.34 -4.84
N PHE A 56 7.61 -1.95 -4.46
CA PHE A 56 6.76 -2.70 -5.39
C PHE A 56 6.12 -1.82 -6.48
N ASN A 57 6.12 -0.50 -6.29
CA ASN A 57 5.60 0.48 -7.23
C ASN A 57 6.55 0.75 -8.42
N ASN A 58 7.50 -0.16 -8.70
CA ASN A 58 8.61 0.05 -9.63
C ASN A 58 9.55 1.21 -9.23
N HIS A 59 9.79 1.38 -7.93
CA HIS A 59 10.75 2.37 -7.41
C HIS A 59 12.09 2.31 -8.16
N LYS A 60 12.60 3.44 -8.66
CA LYS A 60 13.84 3.56 -9.45
C LYS A 60 13.93 2.65 -10.67
N GLN A 61 12.80 2.22 -11.21
CA GLN A 61 12.71 1.42 -12.43
C GLN A 61 11.85 2.15 -13.48
N PRO A 62 11.95 1.78 -14.77
CA PRO A 62 10.98 2.20 -15.77
C PRO A 62 9.56 1.80 -15.35
N ASN A 63 8.56 2.55 -15.80
CA ASN A 63 7.15 2.30 -15.48
C ASN A 63 6.84 2.37 -13.98
N LEU A 64 7.43 3.35 -13.27
CA LEU A 64 6.99 3.77 -11.94
C LEU A 64 5.47 3.95 -11.94
N TRP A 65 4.80 3.37 -10.95
CA TRP A 65 3.34 3.38 -10.89
C TRP A 65 2.79 4.81 -10.87
N ASP A 66 1.76 5.04 -11.67
CA ASP A 66 1.00 6.29 -11.71
C ASP A 66 -0.41 6.05 -11.16
N VAL A 67 -1.31 7.01 -11.34
CA VAL A 67 -2.68 6.97 -10.83
C VAL A 67 -3.41 5.65 -11.10
N PRO A 68 -3.39 5.04 -12.31
CA PRO A 68 -4.14 3.81 -12.56
C PRO A 68 -3.72 2.63 -11.69
N GLU A 69 -2.41 2.41 -11.53
CA GLU A 69 -1.89 1.31 -10.71
C GLU A 69 -2.19 1.53 -9.22
N TRP A 70 -2.04 2.78 -8.75
CA TRP A 70 -2.37 3.14 -7.37
C TRP A 70 -3.87 3.08 -7.08
N GLU A 71 -4.73 3.48 -8.01
CA GLU A 71 -6.18 3.37 -7.88
C GLU A 71 -6.59 1.91 -7.73
N PHE A 72 -6.13 1.06 -8.64
CA PHE A 72 -6.41 -0.37 -8.57
C PHE A 72 -5.92 -0.97 -7.24
N PHE A 73 -4.67 -0.70 -6.86
CA PHE A 73 -4.10 -1.23 -5.63
C PHE A 73 -4.88 -0.79 -4.40
N LEU A 74 -5.23 0.49 -4.29
CA LEU A 74 -5.99 1.00 -3.14
C LEU A 74 -7.43 0.46 -3.12
N ASP A 75 -8.08 0.30 -4.27
CA ASP A 75 -9.41 -0.31 -4.36
C ASP A 75 -9.40 -1.78 -3.93
N ASP A 76 -8.36 -2.52 -4.33
CA ASP A 76 -8.17 -3.90 -3.92
C ASP A 76 -7.84 -4.00 -2.41
N LEU A 77 -6.97 -3.11 -1.92
CA LEU A 77 -6.59 -3.03 -0.51
C LEU A 77 -7.79 -2.74 0.41
N ALA A 78 -8.77 -1.97 -0.07
CA ALA A 78 -9.98 -1.64 0.69
C ALA A 78 -10.80 -2.88 1.11
N LYS A 79 -10.69 -3.98 0.36
CA LYS A 79 -11.34 -5.27 0.69
C LYS A 79 -10.85 -5.84 2.02
N TYR A 80 -9.60 -5.53 2.36
CA TYR A 80 -8.90 -6.02 3.55
C TYR A 80 -8.89 -5.01 4.70
N LEU A 81 -9.48 -3.83 4.55
CA LEU A 81 -9.55 -2.85 5.63
C LEU A 81 -10.77 -3.12 6.52
N ALA A 82 -10.58 -3.15 7.84
CA ALA A 82 -11.68 -3.21 8.80
C ALA A 82 -12.39 -1.85 8.89
N PRO A 83 -13.66 -1.80 9.34
CA PRO A 83 -14.32 -0.52 9.63
C PRO A 83 -13.46 0.34 10.56
N ARG A 84 -13.27 1.62 10.22
CA ARG A 84 -12.38 2.55 10.95
C ARG A 84 -10.89 2.18 10.94
N GLY A 85 -10.50 1.22 10.11
CA GLY A 85 -9.11 0.85 9.91
C GLY A 85 -8.29 2.00 9.30
N ARG A 86 -6.97 1.86 9.37
CA ARG A 86 -6.01 2.83 8.84
C ARG A 86 -5.06 2.17 7.85
N VAL A 87 -4.77 2.89 6.78
CA VAL A 87 -3.69 2.55 5.84
C VAL A 87 -2.57 3.57 5.99
N TRP A 88 -1.34 3.08 6.12
CA TRP A 88 -0.14 3.88 6.25
C TRP A 88 0.91 3.43 5.23
N LEU A 89 1.18 4.30 4.25
CA LEU A 89 2.12 4.00 3.17
C LEU A 89 3.26 5.01 3.21
N GLU A 90 4.50 4.53 3.11
CA GLU A 90 5.68 5.38 3.00
C GLU A 90 6.42 5.11 1.70
N LEU A 91 6.46 6.12 0.83
CA LEU A 91 7.08 6.05 -0.48
C LEU A 91 8.57 6.38 -0.41
N ASN A 92 9.36 5.71 -1.25
CA ASN A 92 10.78 6.06 -1.39
C ASN A 92 10.97 7.25 -2.33
N ARG A 93 12.09 7.96 -2.13
CA ARG A 93 12.49 9.10 -2.97
C ARG A 93 13.07 8.63 -4.30
N GLU A 94 12.48 9.08 -5.40
CA GLU A 94 12.95 8.85 -6.76
C GLU A 94 14.23 9.65 -7.10
N TYR A 95 14.83 9.35 -8.25
CA TYR A 95 16.08 9.98 -8.69
C TYR A 95 15.98 11.51 -8.87
N ASP A 96 14.79 12.02 -9.20
CA ASP A 96 14.52 13.46 -9.31
C ASP A 96 14.30 14.15 -7.95
N GLY A 97 14.39 13.37 -6.86
CA GLY A 97 14.21 13.86 -5.51
C GLY A 97 12.76 13.92 -5.04
N THR A 98 11.78 13.56 -5.87
CA THR A 98 10.36 13.52 -5.51
C THR A 98 9.95 12.14 -4.96
N PHE A 99 8.78 12.06 -4.31
CA PHE A 99 8.19 10.78 -3.85
C PHE A 99 7.03 10.32 -4.73
N TYR A 100 6.44 11.25 -5.48
CA TYR A 100 5.26 11.07 -6.32
C TYR A 100 5.15 12.27 -7.27
N THR A 101 4.43 12.09 -8.36
CA THR A 101 4.06 13.19 -9.27
C THR A 101 3.01 14.10 -8.63
N ARG A 102 2.81 15.29 -9.19
CA ARG A 102 1.72 16.19 -8.76
C ARG A 102 0.35 15.55 -8.94
N ALA A 103 0.12 14.85 -10.05
CA ALA A 103 -1.13 14.15 -10.33
C ALA A 103 -1.40 13.06 -9.28
N LEU A 104 -0.38 12.28 -8.91
CA LEU A 104 -0.52 11.23 -7.91
C LEU A 104 -0.77 11.80 -6.50
N ARG A 105 -0.13 12.93 -6.16
CA ARG A 105 -0.43 13.67 -4.91
C ARG A 105 -1.89 14.14 -4.86
N GLU A 106 -2.37 14.74 -5.95
CA GLU A 106 -3.74 15.22 -6.08
C GLU A 106 -4.73 14.05 -5.96
N PHE A 107 -4.44 12.92 -6.62
CA PHE A 107 -5.20 11.67 -6.50
C PHE A 107 -5.30 11.16 -5.06
N PHE A 108 -4.17 11.04 -4.34
CA PHE A 108 -4.19 10.61 -2.95
C PHE A 108 -5.00 11.56 -2.06
N ALA A 109 -4.86 12.87 -2.25
CA ALA A 109 -5.62 13.86 -1.50
C ALA A 109 -7.13 13.76 -1.78
N LEU A 110 -7.53 13.57 -3.04
CA LEU A 110 -8.94 13.35 -3.43
C LEU A 110 -9.52 12.08 -2.81
N ARG A 111 -8.70 11.04 -2.64
CA ARG A 111 -9.04 9.80 -1.92
C ARG A 111 -9.06 9.94 -0.40
N GLY A 112 -8.86 11.16 0.11
CA GLY A 112 -8.91 11.47 1.55
C GLY A 112 -7.61 11.22 2.31
N ALA A 113 -6.48 11.05 1.61
CA ALA A 113 -5.19 10.88 2.27
C ALA A 113 -4.79 12.16 3.02
N LYS A 114 -4.32 11.99 4.26
CA LYS A 114 -3.41 12.94 4.88
C LYS A 114 -2.00 12.66 4.35
N ILE A 115 -1.41 13.66 3.71
CA ILE A 115 -0.08 13.56 3.11
C ILE A 115 0.92 14.37 3.97
N ASP A 116 1.99 13.72 4.41
CA ASP A 116 3.11 14.32 5.14
C ASP A 116 4.43 13.89 4.49
N GLU A 117 4.95 14.73 3.60
CA GLU A 117 6.06 14.43 2.69
C GLU A 117 5.88 13.10 1.95
N HIS A 118 6.52 12.04 2.42
CA HIS A 118 6.53 10.71 1.81
C HIS A 118 5.47 9.76 2.39
N LYS A 119 4.75 10.21 3.43
CA LYS A 119 3.74 9.44 4.15
C LYS A 119 2.36 9.72 3.58
N ILE A 120 1.67 8.68 3.14
CA ILE A 120 0.31 8.71 2.64
C ILE A 120 -0.56 7.93 3.63
N ILE A 121 -1.43 8.63 4.35
CA ILE A 121 -2.19 8.06 5.48
C ILE A 121 -3.69 8.22 5.22
N PHE A 122 -4.41 7.10 5.23
CA PHE A 122 -5.87 7.07 5.10
C PHE A 122 -6.50 6.68 6.44
N ASN A 123 -7.34 7.56 6.99
CA ASN A 123 -8.02 7.34 8.27
C ASN A 123 -9.50 7.03 8.03
N SER A 124 -9.92 5.78 8.26
CA SER A 124 -11.29 5.31 8.06
C SER A 124 -11.76 5.41 6.60
N ASP A 125 -11.89 4.24 5.98
CA ASP A 125 -12.22 4.03 4.56
C ASP A 125 -11.19 4.62 3.58
N LEU A 126 -10.71 3.80 2.65
CA LEU A 126 -10.08 4.31 1.43
C LEU A 126 -11.24 4.92 0.65
N GLY A 127 -11.32 6.24 0.56
CA GLY A 127 -12.49 6.96 0.03
C GLY A 127 -13.00 6.41 -1.31
N VAL A 128 -14.27 6.66 -1.63
CA VAL A 128 -14.96 6.18 -2.85
C VAL A 128 -14.04 6.32 -4.09
N PRO A 129 -13.97 5.32 -5.00
CA PRO A 129 -13.11 5.36 -6.19
C PRO A 129 -13.21 6.66 -6.96
N ALA A 130 -12.09 7.10 -7.58
CA ALA A 130 -12.03 8.42 -8.21
C ALA A 130 -13.03 8.54 -9.38
N SER A 131 -13.45 7.40 -9.95
CA SER A 131 -14.56 7.27 -10.90
C SER A 131 -15.91 7.80 -10.40
N ALA A 132 -16.07 8.11 -9.11
CA ALA A 132 -17.27 8.72 -8.54
C ALA A 132 -17.23 10.26 -8.55
N PHE A 133 -16.11 10.89 -8.87
CA PHE A 133 -16.03 12.35 -9.01
C PHE A 133 -16.42 12.77 -10.43
N PRO A 134 -17.33 13.74 -10.61
CA PRO A 134 -17.68 14.21 -11.94
C PRO A 134 -16.43 14.81 -12.60
N VAL A 135 -16.13 14.37 -13.83
CA VAL A 135 -15.14 15.05 -14.68
C VAL A 135 -15.64 16.48 -14.87
N GLY A 136 -14.94 17.45 -14.28
CA GLY A 136 -15.24 18.87 -14.42
C GLY A 136 -15.26 19.25 -15.90
N ARG A 137 -16.35 19.89 -16.33
CA ARG A 137 -16.49 20.51 -17.65
C ARG A 137 -15.70 21.81 -17.72
#